data_AF-A0A7L0VW36-F1
#
_entry.id   AF-A0A7L0VW36-F1
#
_cell.length_a   1.000
_cell.length_b   1.000
_cell.length_c   1.000
_cell.angle_alpha   90.00
_cell.angle_beta   90.00
_cell.angle_gamma   90.00
#
_symmetry.space_group_name_H-M   'P 1'
#
loop_
_entity.id
_entity.type
_entity.pdbx_description
1 polymer ?
#
loop_
_entity_poly.entity_id
_entity_poly.type
_entity_poly.pdbx_seq_one_letter_code
_entity_poly.pdbx_strand_id
1 'polypeptide(L)'
;HCFVCGERGAAISCAETGCERSFHLPCAVEGECVTQFFGQHRSFCWEHRPQQAVEAVPAPHTNCVICLEPVGDSMSYHTMVCKVCTQAWFHRGCIQVGALPSPFKNGSCGPTFQACPGP
;
A
#
# COMPACT_ATOMS: atom_id res chain seq x y z
N HIS A 1 -18.42 -5.39 -13.91
CA HIS A 1 -18.00 -4.08 -14.45
C HIS A 1 -16.95 -3.50 -13.52
N CYS A 2 -16.02 -2.70 -14.04
CA CYS A 2 -15.08 -1.94 -13.21
C CYS A 2 -15.81 -0.75 -12.61
N PHE A 3 -15.81 -0.60 -11.29
CA PHE A 3 -16.48 0.54 -10.66
C PHE A 3 -15.74 1.88 -10.88
N VAL A 4 -14.48 1.82 -11.34
CA VAL A 4 -13.64 3.00 -11.61
C VAL A 4 -13.87 3.53 -13.02
N CYS A 5 -13.68 2.70 -14.05
CA CYS A 5 -13.79 3.11 -15.46
C CYS A 5 -15.12 2.71 -16.15
N GLY A 6 -16.00 1.95 -15.48
CA GLY A 6 -17.28 1.48 -16.03
C GLY A 6 -17.20 0.27 -16.98
N GLU A 7 -16.01 0.00 -17.52
CA GLU A 7 -15.81 -1.05 -18.52
C GLU A 7 -15.98 -2.48 -17.99
N ARG A 8 -16.26 -3.42 -18.90
CA ARG A 8 -16.37 -4.86 -18.56
C ARG A 8 -14.99 -5.50 -18.37
N GLY A 9 -14.95 -6.71 -17.83
CA GLY A 9 -13.71 -7.49 -17.68
C GLY A 9 -12.86 -7.16 -16.45
N ALA A 10 -13.41 -6.45 -15.46
CA ALA A 10 -12.76 -6.32 -14.15
C ALA A 10 -12.62 -7.70 -13.49
N ALA A 11 -11.37 -8.12 -13.26
CA ALA A 11 -11.05 -9.44 -12.71
C ALA A 11 -10.81 -9.45 -11.20
N ILE A 12 -10.67 -8.29 -10.57
CA ILE A 12 -10.42 -8.18 -9.12
C ILE A 12 -11.71 -7.75 -8.44
N SER A 13 -12.16 -8.52 -7.45
CA SER A 13 -13.30 -8.19 -6.59
C SER A 13 -12.86 -7.78 -5.20
N CYS A 14 -13.67 -6.94 -4.55
CA CYS A 14 -13.50 -6.64 -3.13
C CYS A 14 -13.71 -7.92 -2.29
N ALA A 15 -12.84 -8.15 -1.31
CA ALA A 15 -12.87 -9.31 -0.43
C ALA A 15 -13.84 -9.15 0.75
N GLU A 16 -14.38 -7.95 0.96
CA GLU A 16 -15.38 -7.69 1.99
C GLU A 16 -16.70 -8.40 1.67
N THR A 17 -17.31 -9.00 2.69
CA THR A 17 -18.52 -9.80 2.51
C THR A 17 -19.70 -8.90 2.13
N GLY A 18 -20.37 -9.23 1.03
CA GLY A 18 -21.49 -8.41 0.52
C GLY A 18 -21.07 -7.20 -0.31
N CYS A 19 -19.77 -6.98 -0.54
CA CYS A 19 -19.32 -5.94 -1.46
C CYS A 19 -19.19 -6.48 -2.89
N GLU A 20 -20.01 -5.97 -3.81
CA GLU A 20 -20.02 -6.40 -5.22
C GLU A 20 -19.08 -5.57 -6.13
N ARG A 21 -18.26 -4.69 -5.54
CA ARG A 21 -17.36 -3.84 -6.31
C ARG A 21 -16.21 -4.65 -6.88
N SER A 22 -16.01 -4.53 -8.19
CA SER A 22 -14.86 -5.08 -8.91
C SER A 22 -14.13 -4.00 -9.68
N PHE A 23 -12.83 -4.18 -9.88
CA PHE A 23 -11.97 -3.23 -10.57
C PHE A 23 -10.91 -3.95 -11.42
N HIS A 24 -10.39 -3.26 -12.43
CA HIS A 24 -9.19 -3.74 -13.13
C HIS A 24 -7.96 -3.45 -12.29
N LEU A 25 -6.91 -4.27 -12.44
CA LEU A 25 -5.63 -4.03 -11.77
C LEU A 25 -5.04 -2.63 -12.07
N PRO A 26 -5.04 -2.13 -13.33
CA PRO A 26 -4.58 -0.77 -13.61
C PRO A 26 -5.44 0.32 -12.95
N CYS A 27 -6.75 0.07 -12.82
CA CYS A 27 -7.69 0.98 -12.18
C CYS A 27 -7.57 0.99 -10.65
N ALA A 28 -6.84 0.05 -10.05
CA ALA A 28 -6.73 -0.05 -8.59
C ALA A 28 -6.08 1.21 -7.97
N VAL A 29 -5.10 1.80 -8.66
CA VAL A 29 -4.41 3.00 -8.17
C VAL A 29 -5.34 4.21 -8.18
N GLU A 30 -6.03 4.43 -9.31
CA GLU A 30 -6.98 5.53 -9.48
C GLU A 30 -8.21 5.39 -8.58
N GLY A 31 -8.71 4.17 -8.42
CA GLY A 31 -9.85 3.87 -7.55
C GLY A 31 -9.51 3.70 -6.06
N GLU A 32 -8.32 4.13 -5.61
CA GLU A 32 -7.82 3.97 -4.24
C GLU A 32 -8.01 2.56 -3.64
N CYS A 33 -7.89 1.53 -4.49
CA CYS A 33 -8.09 0.14 -4.10
C CYS A 33 -6.81 -0.49 -3.58
N VAL A 34 -6.95 -1.43 -2.66
CA VAL A 34 -5.82 -2.11 -2.03
C VAL A 34 -5.79 -3.55 -2.46
N THR A 35 -4.76 -3.95 -3.20
CA THR A 35 -4.46 -5.36 -3.47
C THR A 35 -3.28 -5.79 -2.61
N GLN A 36 -3.50 -6.82 -1.80
CA GLN A 36 -2.47 -7.46 -0.99
C GLN A 36 -1.95 -8.67 -1.75
N PHE A 37 -0.65 -8.68 -2.10
CA PHE A 37 -0.01 -9.80 -2.81
C PHE A 37 0.62 -10.83 -1.86
N PHE A 38 0.18 -10.84 -0.59
CA PHE A 38 0.66 -11.76 0.43
C PHE A 38 -0.50 -12.53 1.04
N GLY A 39 -0.21 -13.68 1.66
CA GLY A 39 -1.21 -14.53 2.30
C GLY A 39 -2.27 -15.02 1.31
N GLN A 40 -3.54 -14.68 1.55
CA GLN A 40 -4.68 -15.12 0.74
C GLN A 40 -4.96 -14.26 -0.49
N HIS A 41 -4.06 -13.34 -0.84
CA HIS A 41 -4.17 -12.48 -2.03
C HIS A 41 -5.51 -11.71 -2.08
N ARG A 42 -5.81 -10.95 -1.02
CA ARG A 42 -7.08 -10.22 -0.89
C ARG A 42 -6.99 -8.82 -1.47
N SER A 43 -8.10 -8.38 -2.07
CA SER A 43 -8.25 -7.05 -2.64
C SER A 43 -9.44 -6.32 -2.01
N PHE A 44 -9.34 -5.00 -1.85
CA PHE A 44 -10.35 -4.19 -1.18
C PHE A 44 -10.61 -2.90 -1.97
N CYS A 45 -11.87 -2.52 -2.11
CA CYS A 45 -12.25 -1.24 -2.71
C CYS A 45 -11.93 -0.06 -1.79
N TRP A 46 -12.08 1.18 -2.28
CA TRP A 46 -11.77 2.39 -1.51
C TRP A 46 -12.49 2.48 -0.16
N GLU A 47 -13.69 1.92 -0.01
CA GLU A 47 -14.47 1.95 1.23
C GLU A 47 -14.00 0.88 2.23
N HIS A 48 -13.70 -0.33 1.75
CA HIS A 48 -13.32 -1.47 2.59
C HIS A 48 -11.80 -1.66 2.69
N ARG A 49 -11.03 -0.70 2.20
CA ARG A 49 -9.57 -0.78 2.25
C ARG A 49 -9.09 -0.81 3.70
N PRO A 50 -8.10 -1.65 4.02
CA PRO A 50 -7.48 -1.61 5.33
C PRO A 50 -6.80 -0.25 5.53
N GLN A 51 -7.22 0.47 6.57
CA GLN A 51 -6.59 1.70 6.99
C GLN A 51 -5.46 1.39 7.99
N GLN A 52 -4.39 2.15 7.89
CA GLN A 52 -3.26 1.95 8.78
C GLN A 52 -3.56 2.60 10.15
N ALA A 53 -3.89 1.78 11.16
CA ALA A 53 -4.19 2.25 12.54
C ALA A 53 -2.95 2.73 13.32
N VAL A 54 -2.21 3.71 12.81
CA VAL A 54 -1.07 4.32 13.52
C VAL A 54 -1.27 5.81 13.45
N GLU A 55 -1.32 6.48 14.60
CA GLU A 55 -1.43 7.94 14.72
C GLU A 55 -0.05 8.61 14.59
N ALA A 56 0.80 8.13 13.69
CA ALA A 56 2.05 8.82 13.38
C ALA A 56 1.75 9.85 12.30
N VAL A 57 2.23 11.08 12.50
CA VAL A 57 2.21 12.13 11.48
C VAL A 57 3.63 12.24 10.91
N PRO A 58 3.82 12.30 9.58
CA PRO A 58 5.15 12.49 9.03
C PRO A 58 5.74 13.80 9.55
N ALA A 59 7.02 13.80 9.91
CA ALA A 59 7.71 15.05 10.14
C ALA A 59 7.77 15.85 8.81
N PRO A 60 7.86 17.20 8.86
CA PRO A 60 8.02 18.00 7.65
C PRO A 60 9.22 17.50 6.82
N HIS A 61 9.07 17.40 5.50
CA HIS A 61 10.11 16.93 4.57
C HIS A 61 10.52 15.45 4.76
N THR A 62 9.60 14.63 5.27
CA THR A 62 9.82 13.19 5.27
C THR A 62 9.85 12.67 3.84
N ASN A 63 10.91 11.93 3.49
CA ASN A 63 11.04 11.32 2.18
C ASN A 63 10.68 9.83 2.22
N CYS A 64 10.16 9.34 1.10
CA CYS A 64 9.93 7.92 0.88
C CYS A 64 11.28 7.20 0.84
N VAL A 65 11.45 6.17 1.66
CA VAL A 65 12.74 5.46 1.75
C VAL A 65 13.09 4.71 0.45
N ILE A 66 12.11 4.43 -0.41
CA ILE A 66 12.30 3.67 -1.66
C ILE A 66 12.70 4.58 -2.83
N CYS A 67 11.97 5.67 -3.07
CA CYS A 67 12.22 6.57 -4.20
C CYS A 67 12.96 7.85 -3.83
N LEU A 68 13.17 8.12 -2.53
CA LEU A 68 13.82 9.31 -1.99
C LEU A 68 13.08 10.64 -2.27
N GLU A 69 11.88 10.58 -2.82
CA GLU A 69 10.99 11.73 -3.03
C GLU A 69 10.13 12.01 -1.79
N PRO A 70 9.70 13.27 -1.56
CA PRO A 70 8.86 13.63 -0.42
C PRO A 70 7.55 12.82 -0.40
N VAL A 71 7.19 12.29 0.78
CA VAL A 71 5.84 11.76 1.02
C VAL A 71 4.89 12.91 1.33
N GLY A 72 3.60 12.73 1.03
CA GLY A 72 2.61 13.75 1.36
C GLY A 72 2.58 14.02 2.86
N ASP A 73 2.38 15.28 3.24
CA ASP A 73 2.44 15.78 4.62
C ASP A 73 1.30 15.27 5.53
N SER A 74 0.44 14.38 5.02
CA SER A 74 -0.71 13.84 5.73
C SER A 74 -0.83 12.34 5.55
N MET A 75 -1.49 11.70 6.54
CA MET A 75 -1.92 10.32 6.46
C MET A 75 -3.01 10.17 5.38
N SER A 76 -2.58 9.87 4.16
CA SER A 76 -3.46 9.65 3.02
C SER A 76 -3.38 8.20 2.52
N TYR A 77 -4.27 7.82 1.59
CA TYR A 77 -4.17 6.53 0.90
C TYR A 77 -2.77 6.28 0.30
N HIS A 78 -2.12 7.35 -0.17
CA HIS A 78 -0.84 7.30 -0.84
C HIS A 78 0.36 7.23 0.11
N THR A 79 0.18 7.44 1.42
CA THR A 79 1.27 7.50 2.40
C THR A 79 1.16 6.36 3.40
N MET A 80 2.25 5.63 3.60
CA MET A 80 2.35 4.49 4.52
C MET A 80 3.55 4.68 5.45
N VAL A 81 3.43 4.28 6.72
CA VAL A 81 4.54 4.26 7.68
C VAL A 81 4.81 2.84 8.19
N CYS A 82 6.06 2.49 8.45
CA CYS A 82 6.41 1.23 9.09
C CYS A 82 5.83 1.17 10.50
N LYS A 83 4.98 0.16 10.76
CA LYS A 83 4.38 -0.08 12.09
C LYS A 83 5.41 -0.39 13.19
N VAL A 84 6.59 -0.88 12.82
CA VAL A 84 7.59 -1.34 13.78
C VAL A 84 8.45 -0.18 14.26
N CYS A 85 9.10 0.54 13.34
CA CYS A 85 9.98 1.65 13.72
C CYS A 85 9.23 2.98 13.84
N THR A 86 8.04 3.14 13.25
CA THR A 86 7.23 4.39 13.22
C THR A 86 7.92 5.61 12.60
N GLN A 87 9.15 5.45 12.09
CA GLN A 87 9.98 6.52 11.54
C GLN A 87 10.23 6.37 10.02
N ALA A 88 9.99 5.19 9.45
CA ALA A 88 10.18 4.94 8.02
C ALA A 88 8.87 5.14 7.24
N TRP A 89 8.89 6.01 6.24
CA TRP A 89 7.74 6.39 5.46
C TRP A 89 7.90 6.02 3.99
N PHE A 90 6.78 5.75 3.33
CA PHE A 90 6.75 5.22 1.98
C PHE A 90 5.52 5.72 1.22
N HIS A 91 5.65 5.93 -0.09
CA HIS A 91 4.48 5.95 -0.94
C HIS A 91 3.89 4.54 -1.05
N ARG A 92 2.56 4.44 -1.02
CA ARG A 92 1.86 3.16 -1.18
C ARG A 92 2.27 2.43 -2.46
N GLY A 93 2.39 3.18 -3.56
CA GLY A 93 2.84 2.64 -4.85
C GLY A 93 4.26 2.07 -4.80
N CYS A 94 5.17 2.70 -4.04
CA CYS A 94 6.55 2.23 -3.90
C CYS A 94 6.62 0.90 -3.14
N ILE A 95 5.78 0.68 -2.11
CA ILE A 95 5.71 -0.62 -1.41
C ILE A 95 5.19 -1.72 -2.35
N GLN A 96 4.20 -1.42 -3.18
CA GLN A 96 3.64 -2.39 -4.12
C GLN A 96 4.65 -2.80 -5.21
N VAL A 97 5.50 -1.88 -5.67
CA VAL A 97 6.57 -2.16 -6.64
C VAL A 97 7.79 -2.83 -5.99
N GLY A 98 8.10 -2.50 -4.74
CA GLY A 98 9.19 -3.09 -3.96
C GLY A 98 8.99 -4.57 -3.59
N ALA A 99 7.85 -5.17 -3.92
CA ALA A 99 7.59 -6.60 -3.75
C ALA A 99 8.33 -7.49 -4.78
N LEU A 100 9.02 -6.91 -5.77
CA LEU A 100 9.96 -7.64 -6.61
C LEU A 100 11.31 -7.79 -5.90
N PRO A 101 11.93 -8.99 -5.90
CA PRO A 101 13.19 -9.22 -5.21
C PRO A 101 14.30 -8.42 -5.89
N SER A 102 14.73 -7.33 -5.27
CA SER A 102 15.97 -6.65 -5.65
C SER A 102 17.10 -7.05 -4.70
N PRO A 103 18.32 -7.28 -5.21
CA PRO A 103 19.42 -7.84 -4.45
C PRO A 103 20.15 -6.72 -3.69
N PHE A 104 19.56 -6.16 -2.65
CA PHE A 104 20.26 -5.18 -1.82
C PHE A 104 20.79 -5.84 -0.54
N LYS A 105 22.10 -6.08 -0.55
CA LYS A 105 22.89 -6.46 0.62
C LYS A 105 22.95 -5.27 1.59
N ASN A 106 22.75 -5.58 2.87
CA ASN A 106 22.96 -4.76 4.06
C ASN A 106 21.79 -3.82 4.48
N GLY A 107 21.00 -4.30 5.45
CA GLY A 107 20.62 -3.51 6.62
C GLY A 107 19.49 -2.48 6.51
N SER A 108 18.56 -2.60 5.56
CA SER A 108 17.42 -1.67 5.44
C SER A 108 16.09 -2.43 5.32
N CYS A 109 15.06 -2.03 6.10
CA CYS A 109 13.76 -2.73 6.20
C CYS A 109 13.12 -2.84 4.80
N GLY A 110 13.18 -4.02 4.20
CA GLY A 110 12.45 -4.38 2.99
C GLY A 110 10.96 -4.68 3.30
N PRO A 111 10.12 -4.83 2.27
CA PRO A 111 8.67 -5.04 2.43
C PRO A 111 8.29 -6.47 2.84
N THR A 112 9.26 -7.36 3.03
CA THR A 112 9.06 -8.56 3.83
C THR A 112 8.87 -8.09 5.27
N PHE A 113 7.68 -8.32 5.83
CA PHE A 113 7.26 -8.07 7.22
C PHE A 113 8.14 -8.72 8.31
N GLN A 114 9.41 -9.02 8.02
CA GLN A 114 10.33 -9.70 8.91
C GLN A 114 11.67 -8.96 8.91
N ALA A 115 12.10 -8.61 10.11
CA ALA A 115 13.35 -7.92 10.46
C ALA A 115 13.34 -6.39 10.38
N CYS A 116 12.56 -5.76 11.26
CA CYS A 116 13.14 -4.63 11.97
C CYS A 116 13.48 -5.15 13.39
N PRO A 117 14.73 -5.09 13.85
CA PRO A 117 15.07 -5.47 15.22
C PRO A 117 14.35 -4.48 16.14
N GLY A 118 13.59 -5.01 17.10
CA GLY A 118 13.04 -4.21 18.18
C GLY A 118 14.16 -3.65 19.08
N PRO A 119 13.80 -2.81 20.07
CA PRO A 119 14.77 -2.22 21.00
C PRO A 119 15.62 -3.28 21.72
#